data_AF-A0A1H5BCX6-F1
#
_entry.id   AF-A0A1H5BCX6-F1
#
_cell.length_a   1.000
_cell.length_b   1.000
_cell.length_c   1.000
_cell.angle_alpha   90.00
_cell.angle_beta   90.00
_cell.angle_gamma   90.00
#
_symmetry.space_group_name_H-M   'P 1'
#
loop_
_entity.id
_entity.type
_entity.pdbx_description
1 polymer ?
#
loop_
_entity_poly.entity_id
_entity_poly.type
_entity_poly.pdbx_seq_one_letter_code
_entity_poly.pdbx_strand_id
1 'polypeptide(L)'
;MAEADLDAVIRQTARAQTKAVMAAAKKRQAVWVARAAKAKDKETKARFRFLAKSTILNATATAKRLQNSAENAADAYARAMKKAMEEPQPASKPAKKKADA
;
A
#
# COMPACT_ATOMS: atom_id res chain seq x y z
N MET A 1 7.11 21.76 13.80
CA MET A 1 7.34 20.68 12.82
C MET A 1 6.33 20.92 11.71
N ALA A 2 6.77 21.20 10.47
CA ALA A 2 5.83 21.30 9.37
C ALA A 2 5.03 20.00 9.32
N GLU A 3 3.71 20.08 9.28
CA GLU A 3 2.88 18.90 9.03
C GLU A 3 3.43 18.20 7.78
N ALA A 4 3.60 16.89 7.84
CA ALA A 4 4.01 16.15 6.65
C ALA A 4 2.95 16.39 5.58
N ASP A 5 3.36 16.86 4.40
CA ASP A 5 2.48 16.91 3.24
C ASP A 5 1.85 15.52 3.05
N LEU A 6 0.56 15.50 2.69
CA LEU A 6 -0.25 14.28 2.71
C LEU A 6 0.35 13.21 1.77
N ASP A 7 1.06 13.64 0.74
CA ASP A 7 1.83 12.78 -0.16
C ASP A 7 2.93 11.97 0.57
N ALA A 8 3.63 12.58 1.53
CA ALA A 8 4.64 11.96 2.37
C ALA A 8 3.99 10.96 3.33
N VAL A 9 2.81 11.29 3.88
CA VAL A 9 2.02 10.38 4.73
C VAL A 9 1.59 9.13 3.96
N ILE A 10 1.13 9.29 2.71
CA ILE A 10 0.75 8.17 1.83
C ILE A 10 1.96 7.24 1.60
N ARG A 11 3.11 7.80 1.23
CA ARG A 11 4.34 7.01 0.99
C ARG A 11 4.85 6.34 2.27
N GLN A 12 4.79 7.02 3.42
CA GLN A 12 5.20 6.46 4.71
C GLN A 12 4.30 5.29 5.13
N THR A 13 2.99 5.44 4.96
CA THR A 13 2.01 4.39 5.29
C THR A 13 2.28 3.13 4.47
N ALA A 14 2.53 3.28 3.17
CA ALA A 14 2.87 2.15 2.31
C ALA A 14 4.17 1.46 2.74
N ARG A 15 5.22 2.22 3.10
CA ARG A 15 6.48 1.66 3.63
C ARG A 15 6.24 0.86 4.92
N ALA A 16 5.39 1.35 5.82
CA ALA A 16 5.04 0.65 7.06
C ALA A 16 4.28 -0.66 6.76
N GLN A 17 3.30 -0.62 5.85
CA GLN A 17 2.56 -1.82 5.41
C GLN A 17 3.47 -2.84 4.73
N THR A 18 4.38 -2.42 3.85
CA THR A 18 5.38 -3.29 3.22
C THR A 18 6.24 -4.01 4.26
N LYS A 19 6.72 -3.29 5.29
CA LYS A 19 7.49 -3.90 6.38
C LYS A 19 6.67 -4.93 7.14
N ALA A 20 5.42 -4.63 7.46
CA ALA A 20 4.52 -5.55 8.15
C ALA A 20 4.25 -6.83 7.34
N VAL A 21 3.93 -6.69 6.04
CA VAL A 21 3.71 -7.82 5.12
C VAL A 21 4.96 -8.70 5.03
N MET A 22 6.14 -8.10 4.85
CA MET A 22 7.39 -8.87 4.74
C MET A 22 7.76 -9.57 6.05
N ALA A 23 7.52 -8.93 7.21
CA ALA A 23 7.75 -9.56 8.50
C ALA A 23 6.83 -10.78 8.71
N ALA A 24 5.55 -10.65 8.39
CA ALA A 24 4.59 -11.76 8.45
C ALA A 24 4.96 -12.89 7.48
N ALA A 25 5.38 -12.54 6.25
CA ALA A 25 5.82 -13.51 5.25
C ALA A 25 7.05 -14.30 5.69
N LYS A 26 8.05 -13.65 6.29
CA LYS A 26 9.24 -14.31 6.85
C LYS A 26 8.87 -15.29 7.97
N LYS A 27 7.97 -14.90 8.88
CA LYS A 27 7.46 -15.80 9.93
C LYS A 27 6.77 -17.03 9.32
N ARG A 28 5.93 -16.84 8.30
CA ARG A 28 5.23 -17.94 7.62
C ARG A 28 6.19 -18.83 6.83
N GLN A 29 7.18 -18.26 6.17
CA GLN A 29 8.25 -19.00 5.49
C GLN A 29 9.00 -19.91 6.47
N ALA A 30 9.38 -19.39 7.65
CA ALA A 30 10.07 -20.16 8.67
C ALA A 30 9.26 -21.38 9.13
N VAL A 31 7.93 -21.24 9.27
CA VAL A 31 7.02 -22.37 9.56
C VAL A 31 7.11 -23.45 8.48
N TRP A 32 7.09 -23.07 7.21
CA TRP A 32 7.21 -24.03 6.10
C TRP A 32 8.57 -24.72 6.06
N VAL A 33 9.65 -23.98 6.30
CA VAL A 33 11.00 -24.53 6.38
C VAL A 33 11.12 -25.53 7.54
N ALA A 34 10.58 -25.21 8.71
CA ALA A 34 10.56 -26.12 9.86
C ALA A 34 9.75 -27.39 9.57
N ARG A 35 8.62 -27.28 8.87
CA ARG A 35 7.84 -28.45 8.42
C ARG A 35 8.61 -29.29 7.40
N ALA A 36 9.33 -28.67 6.46
CA ALA A 36 10.18 -29.36 5.50
C ALA A 36 11.35 -30.12 6.17
N ALA A 37 11.90 -29.57 7.26
CA ALA A 37 12.97 -30.23 8.02
C ALA A 37 12.48 -31.50 8.73
N LYS A 38 11.20 -31.54 9.15
CA LYS A 38 10.59 -32.68 9.85
C LYS A 38 9.97 -33.72 8.90
N ALA A 39 9.82 -33.41 7.62
CA ALA A 39 9.21 -34.30 6.64
C ALA A 39 10.10 -35.52 6.36
N LYS A 40 9.51 -36.72 6.43
CA LYS A 40 10.21 -37.99 6.18
C LYS A 40 10.22 -38.36 4.69
N ASP A 41 9.13 -38.05 3.98
CA ASP A 41 8.98 -38.32 2.56
C ASP A 41 9.50 -37.16 1.69
N LYS A 42 10.09 -37.52 0.55
CA LYS A 42 10.72 -36.55 -0.36
C LYS A 42 9.71 -35.59 -0.98
N GLU A 43 8.49 -36.07 -1.25
CA GLU A 43 7.45 -35.27 -1.90
C GLU A 43 6.92 -34.16 -0.98
N THR A 44 6.54 -34.48 0.25
CA THR A 44 6.08 -33.52 1.26
C THR A 44 7.18 -32.51 1.59
N LYS A 45 8.44 -32.96 1.68
CA LYS A 45 9.58 -32.07 1.84
C LYS A 45 9.70 -31.07 0.69
N ALA A 46 9.54 -31.53 -0.56
CA ALA A 46 9.54 -30.68 -1.75
C ALA A 46 8.37 -29.69 -1.74
N ARG A 47 7.15 -30.16 -1.40
CA ARG A 47 5.94 -29.33 -1.28
C ARG A 47 6.13 -28.21 -0.24
N PHE A 48 6.66 -28.50 0.96
CA PHE A 48 6.91 -27.48 1.97
C PHE A 48 8.00 -26.48 1.55
N ARG A 49 9.06 -26.92 0.88
CA ARG A 49 10.08 -26.02 0.31
C ARG A 49 9.49 -25.12 -0.77
N PHE A 50 8.61 -25.65 -1.62
CA PHE A 50 7.87 -24.86 -2.60
C PHE A 50 6.99 -23.80 -1.92
N LEU A 51 6.20 -24.18 -0.92
CA LEU A 51 5.37 -23.25 -0.15
C LEU A 51 6.19 -22.13 0.52
N ALA A 52 7.37 -22.46 1.06
CA ALA A 52 8.28 -21.47 1.63
C ALA A 52 8.73 -20.44 0.58
N LYS A 53 9.17 -20.90 -0.61
CA LYS A 53 9.57 -20.03 -1.73
C LYS A 53 8.41 -19.17 -2.22
N SER A 54 7.26 -19.79 -2.46
CA SER A 54 6.06 -19.12 -2.95
C SER A 54 5.57 -18.05 -1.97
N THR A 55 5.70 -18.26 -0.65
CA THR A 55 5.33 -17.27 0.37
C THR A 55 6.13 -15.97 0.20
N ILE A 56 7.45 -16.06 0.07
CA ILE A 56 8.32 -14.87 -0.09
C ILE A 56 8.12 -14.21 -1.45
N LEU A 57 7.96 -15.00 -2.51
CA LEU A 57 7.72 -14.48 -3.86
C LEU A 57 6.43 -13.64 -3.90
N ASN A 58 5.33 -14.19 -3.39
CA ASN A 58 4.05 -13.50 -3.37
C ASN A 58 4.08 -12.26 -2.45
N ALA A 59 4.72 -12.35 -1.27
CA ALA A 59 4.87 -11.21 -0.39
C ALA A 59 5.67 -10.06 -1.03
N THR A 60 6.74 -10.40 -1.76
CA THR A 60 7.56 -9.42 -2.50
C THR A 60 6.75 -8.77 -3.63
N ALA A 61 5.96 -9.54 -4.37
CA ALA A 61 5.08 -8.99 -5.40
C ALA A 61 4.02 -8.05 -4.81
N THR A 62 3.41 -8.43 -3.68
CA THR A 62 2.46 -7.58 -2.96
C THR A 62 3.12 -6.31 -2.43
N ALA A 63 4.33 -6.40 -1.88
CA ALA A 63 5.09 -5.24 -1.42
C ALA A 63 5.31 -4.22 -2.55
N LYS A 64 5.70 -4.68 -3.74
CA LYS A 64 5.86 -3.81 -4.92
C LYS A 64 4.53 -3.17 -5.33
N ARG A 65 3.43 -3.93 -5.34
CA ARG A 65 2.10 -3.39 -5.65
C ARG A 65 1.69 -2.29 -4.68
N LEU A 66 1.91 -2.48 -3.37
CA LEU A 66 1.62 -1.46 -2.36
C LEU A 66 2.42 -0.18 -2.59
N GLN A 67 3.71 -0.30 -2.91
CA GLN A 67 4.56 0.86 -3.21
C GLN A 67 4.06 1.61 -4.45
N ASN A 68 3.84 0.91 -5.56
CA ASN A 68 3.36 1.52 -6.80
C ASN A 68 1.99 2.21 -6.61
N SER A 69 1.07 1.57 -5.89
CA SER A 69 -0.23 2.16 -5.59
C SER A 69 -0.11 3.43 -4.75
N ALA A 70 0.83 3.46 -3.81
CA ALA A 70 1.05 4.64 -2.97
C ALA A 70 1.71 5.79 -3.74
N GLU A 71 2.65 5.51 -4.64
CA GLU A 71 3.23 6.50 -5.54
C GLU A 71 2.16 7.11 -6.44
N ASN A 72 1.35 6.26 -7.09
CA ASN A 72 0.24 6.72 -7.92
C ASN A 72 -0.78 7.58 -7.14
N ALA A 73 -1.11 7.19 -5.91
CA ALA A 73 -2.03 7.93 -5.05
C ALA A 73 -1.45 9.28 -4.62
N ALA A 74 -0.18 9.30 -4.20
CA ALA A 74 0.52 10.53 -3.81
C ALA A 74 0.61 11.51 -4.98
N ASP A 75 0.97 11.02 -6.18
CA ASP A 75 1.08 11.87 -7.37
C ASP A 75 -0.30 12.36 -7.85
N ALA A 76 -1.34 11.53 -7.77
CA ALA A 76 -2.71 11.94 -8.08
C ALA A 76 -3.20 13.04 -7.13
N TYR A 77 -2.90 12.93 -5.84
CA TYR A 77 -3.22 13.96 -4.86
C TYR A 77 -2.49 15.28 -5.15
N ALA A 78 -1.17 15.23 -5.37
CA ALA A 78 -0.38 16.42 -5.69
C ALA A 78 -0.91 17.13 -6.95
N ARG A 79 -1.28 16.38 -7.99
CA ARG A 79 -1.90 16.93 -9.21
C ARG A 79 -3.26 17.56 -8.92
N ALA A 80 -4.10 16.91 -8.12
CA ALA A 80 -5.43 17.44 -7.77
C ALA A 80 -5.32 18.75 -6.98
N MET A 81 -4.39 18.84 -6.02
CA MET A 81 -4.15 20.06 -5.24
C MET A 81 -3.60 21.18 -6.11
N LYS A 82 -2.62 20.89 -6.98
CA LYS A 82 -2.12 21.88 -7.94
C LYS A 82 -3.25 22.43 -8.81
N LYS A 83 -4.10 21.56 -9.34
CA LYS A 83 -5.26 21.97 -10.15
C LYS A 83 -6.25 22.82 -9.34
N ALA A 84 -6.55 22.44 -8.11
CA ALA A 84 -7.44 23.21 -7.24
C ALA A 84 -6.89 24.60 -6.88
N MET A 85 -5.57 24.76 -6.83
CA MET A 85 -4.93 26.08 -6.62
C MET A 85 -4.91 26.93 -7.89
N GLU A 86 -4.88 26.30 -9.07
CA GLU A 86 -4.91 26.97 -10.38
C GLU A 86 -6.34 27.31 -10.85
N GLU A 87 -7.35 26.56 -10.39
CA GLU A 87 -8.76 26.85 -10.67
C GLU A 87 -9.22 28.14 -9.95
N PRO A 88 -9.90 29.07 -10.65
CA PRO A 88 -10.45 30.26 -10.00
C PRO A 88 -11.41 29.83 -8.89
N GLN A 89 -11.37 30.52 -7.74
CA GLN A 89 -12.23 30.20 -6.59
C GLN A 89 -13.67 29.99 -7.07
N PRO A 90 -14.36 28.92 -6.60
CA PRO A 90 -15.72 28.66 -7.02
C PRO A 90 -16.54 29.92 -6.75
N ALA A 91 -17.05 30.54 -7.82
CA ALA A 91 -17.85 31.74 -7.71
C ALA A 91 -18.98 31.45 -6.73
N SER A 92 -19.01 32.16 -5.60
CA SER A 92 -20.09 32.07 -4.64
C SER A 92 -21.38 32.33 -5.39
N LYS A 93 -22.20 31.30 -5.62
CA LYS A 93 -23.53 31.47 -6.20
C LYS A 93 -24.24 32.51 -5.33
N PRO A 94 -24.71 33.64 -5.86
CA PRO A 94 -25.40 34.61 -5.04
C PRO A 94 -26.60 33.89 -4.41
N ALA A 95 -26.66 33.93 -3.08
CA ALA A 95 -27.83 33.49 -2.34
C ALA A 95 -29.05 34.16 -2.98
N LYS A 96 -30.05 33.34 -3.34
CA LYS A 96 -31.34 33.79 -3.87
C LYS A 96 -31.76 35.06 -3.13
N LYS A 97 -31.72 36.22 -3.80
CA LYS A 97 -32.41 37.40 -3.32
C LYS A 97 -33.88 37.01 -3.25
N LYS A 98 -34.42 36.97 -2.03
CA LYS A 98 -35.83 37.21 -1.81
C LYS A 98 -36.12 38.66 -2.24
N ALA A 99 -37.13 38.82 -3.09
CA ALA A 99 -37.95 40.02 -3.27
C ALA A 99 -39.15 39.52 -4.12
N ASP A 100 -40.32 39.25 -3.54
CA ASP A 100 -41.35 40.17 -3.00
C ASP A 100 -42.32 40.67 -4.07
N ALA A 101 -43.59 40.75 -3.63
CA ALA A 101 -44.83 41.22 -4.27
C ALA A 101 -45.62 40.21 -5.11
#